data_AF-A0A7C1BBD3-F1
#
_entry.id   AF-A0A7C1BBD3-F1
#
_cell.length_a   1.000
_cell.length_b   1.000
_cell.length_c   1.000
_cell.angle_alpha   90.00
_cell.angle_beta   90.00
_cell.angle_gamma   90.00
#
_symmetry.space_group_name_H-M   'P 1'
#
loop_
_entity.id
_entity.type
_entity.pdbx_description
1 polymer ?
#
loop_
_entity_poly.entity_id
_entity_poly.type
_entity_poly.pdbx_seq_one_letter_code
_entity_poly.pdbx_strand_id
1 'polypeptide(L)'
;QISDFIRVIGYVEDGEIEMAENILNEIVTDEGSDAELVYIALEMDEAIGIGSCDFECIYIYGKALLGMYRGSYDEAIELIKEGDFEGRLRFKAMETLGVLYQKSERWEEAIEVYEELYKMSDDERKPWYLYYQYQIYTIIGDDKRVGEVIKKLEKEYPLFMEAGLKD
;
A
#
# COMPACT_ATOMS: atom_id res chain seq x y z
N GLN A 1 17.86 6.02 7.08
CA GLN A 1 18.70 5.54 5.94
C GLN A 1 17.99 4.34 5.34
N ILE A 2 18.31 3.89 4.13
CA ILE A 2 17.57 2.86 3.35
C ILE A 2 17.01 1.67 4.19
N SER A 3 17.69 1.25 5.26
CA SER A 3 17.17 0.23 6.20
C SER A 3 15.86 0.60 6.92
N ASP A 4 15.57 1.88 7.17
CA ASP A 4 14.30 2.35 7.72
C ASP A 4 13.16 2.22 6.69
N PHE A 5 13.47 2.39 5.40
CA PHE A 5 12.50 2.21 4.31
C PHE A 5 12.20 0.71 4.09
N ILE A 6 13.24 -0.14 4.14
CA ILE A 6 13.14 -1.61 4.12
C ILE A 6 12.26 -2.13 5.26
N ARG A 7 12.35 -1.52 6.45
CA ARG A 7 11.53 -1.92 7.61
C ARG A 7 10.07 -1.48 7.53
N VAL A 8 9.76 -0.43 6.75
CA VAL A 8 8.39 0.06 6.53
C VAL A 8 7.62 -0.84 5.55
N ILE A 9 8.30 -1.56 4.65
CA ILE A 9 7.68 -2.51 3.70
C ILE A 9 7.49 -3.94 4.24
N GLY A 10 7.91 -4.22 5.49
CA GLY A 10 7.41 -5.33 6.29
C GLY A 10 7.89 -6.75 5.95
N TYR A 11 8.74 -6.97 4.95
CA TYR A 11 9.13 -8.32 4.51
C TYR A 11 10.54 -8.39 3.91
N VAL A 12 11.61 -8.31 4.71
CA VAL A 12 12.95 -8.70 4.23
C VAL A 12 13.69 -9.45 5.35
N GLU A 13 14.22 -10.63 5.03
CA GLU A 13 15.14 -11.36 5.92
C GLU A 13 16.57 -10.79 5.77
N ASP A 14 17.34 -10.74 6.87
CA ASP A 14 18.61 -10.00 7.00
C ASP A 14 19.70 -10.33 5.95
N GLY A 15 19.58 -11.42 5.18
CA GLY A 15 20.56 -11.84 4.16
C GLY A 15 20.38 -11.21 2.77
N GLU A 16 19.21 -10.68 2.44
CA GLU A 16 18.90 -10.13 1.10
C GLU A 16 19.36 -8.66 0.97
N ILE A 17 19.58 -7.99 2.11
CA ILE A 17 20.04 -6.61 2.23
C ILE A 17 21.48 -6.44 1.73
N GLU A 18 22.37 -7.42 1.94
CA GLU A 18 23.78 -7.30 1.53
C GLU A 18 23.99 -7.46 0.01
N MET A 19 23.15 -8.29 -0.63
CA MET A 19 23.20 -8.50 -2.08
C MET A 19 22.71 -7.26 -2.84
N ALA A 20 21.64 -6.65 -2.32
CA ALA A 20 21.10 -5.39 -2.75
C ALA A 20 22.09 -4.23 -2.72
N GLU A 21 22.77 -4.04 -1.59
CA GLU A 21 23.78 -3.00 -1.41
C GLU A 21 24.94 -3.14 -2.41
N ASN A 22 25.32 -4.37 -2.76
CA ASN A 22 26.39 -4.63 -3.72
C ASN A 22 26.00 -4.29 -5.17
N ILE A 23 24.77 -4.60 -5.59
CA ILE A 23 24.27 -4.26 -6.93
C ILE A 23 24.05 -2.74 -7.06
N LEU A 24 23.59 -2.08 -5.98
CA LEU A 24 23.43 -0.63 -5.94
C LEU A 24 24.76 0.11 -6.17
N ASN A 25 25.85 -0.39 -5.58
CA ASN A 25 27.18 0.23 -5.71
C ASN A 25 27.78 0.13 -7.12
N GLU A 26 27.33 -0.81 -7.96
CA GLU A 26 27.79 -0.94 -9.35
C GLU A 26 27.01 -0.07 -10.36
N ILE A 27 25.77 0.34 -10.04
CA ILE A 27 24.86 1.01 -11.00
C ILE A 27 24.88 2.54 -10.85
N VAL A 28 25.46 3.09 -9.78
CA VAL A 28 25.48 4.55 -9.51
C VAL A 28 26.42 5.28 -10.46
N THR A 29 25.89 5.72 -11.60
CA THR A 29 26.38 6.91 -12.30
C THR A 29 25.23 7.90 -12.44
N ASP A 30 25.31 8.92 -11.58
CA ASP A 30 24.55 10.18 -11.54
C ASP A 30 23.06 10.12 -11.14
N GLU A 31 22.73 10.99 -10.17
CA GLU A 31 21.46 11.22 -9.47
C GLU A 31 20.87 10.01 -8.68
N GLY A 32 21.28 9.92 -7.41
CA GLY A 32 20.96 8.88 -6.44
C GLY A 32 19.49 8.70 -6.00
N SER A 33 18.51 9.02 -6.85
CA SER A 33 17.11 8.57 -6.71
C SER A 33 16.80 7.34 -7.56
N ASP A 34 17.51 7.15 -8.67
CA ASP A 34 17.09 6.20 -9.70
C ASP A 34 17.53 4.77 -9.38
N ALA A 35 18.66 4.60 -8.68
CA ALA A 35 19.14 3.29 -8.23
C ALA A 35 18.27 2.70 -7.09
N GLU A 36 17.80 3.53 -6.15
CA GLU A 36 16.85 3.10 -5.11
C GLU A 36 15.50 2.68 -5.72
N LEU A 37 15.03 3.40 -6.74
CA LEU A 37 13.79 3.08 -7.48
C LEU A 37 13.91 1.81 -8.30
N VAL A 38 15.05 1.60 -8.98
CA VAL A 38 15.35 0.37 -9.73
C VAL A 38 15.47 -0.82 -8.78
N TYR A 39 16.03 -0.64 -7.59
CA TYR A 39 16.14 -1.69 -6.58
C TYR A 39 14.77 -2.08 -5.99
N ILE A 40 13.95 -1.09 -5.60
CA ILE A 40 12.56 -1.33 -5.20
C ILE A 40 11.81 -2.05 -6.33
N ALA A 41 12.05 -1.67 -7.58
CA ALA A 41 11.39 -2.29 -8.71
C ALA A 41 11.81 -3.75 -8.95
N LEU A 42 13.11 -4.06 -8.85
CA LEU A 42 13.61 -5.43 -9.02
C LEU A 42 13.13 -6.36 -7.89
N GLU A 43 13.13 -5.89 -6.64
CA GLU A 43 12.61 -6.68 -5.52
C GLU A 43 11.11 -6.87 -5.59
N MET A 44 10.37 -5.87 -6.05
CA MET A 44 8.93 -5.97 -6.26
C MET A 44 8.57 -7.00 -7.33
N ASP A 45 9.34 -7.10 -8.41
CA ASP A 45 9.13 -8.11 -9.46
C ASP A 45 9.28 -9.54 -8.91
N GLU A 46 10.34 -9.77 -8.13
CA GLU A 46 10.67 -11.07 -7.55
C GLU A 46 9.73 -11.44 -6.39
N ALA A 47 9.46 -10.52 -5.45
CA ALA A 47 8.60 -10.75 -4.29
C ALA A 47 7.11 -10.87 -4.65
N ILE A 48 6.65 -10.14 -5.68
CA ILE A 48 5.24 -10.16 -6.10
C ILE A 48 5.03 -11.19 -7.22
N GLY A 49 6.08 -11.83 -7.74
CA GLY A 49 5.99 -12.86 -8.79
C GLY A 49 5.15 -12.36 -9.98
N ILE A 50 5.52 -11.18 -10.51
CA ILE A 50 4.69 -10.42 -11.44
C ILE A 50 4.98 -10.87 -12.88
N GLY A 51 4.46 -12.03 -13.29
CA GLY A 51 4.55 -12.46 -14.68
C GLY A 51 3.74 -11.60 -15.69
N SER A 52 3.30 -10.38 -15.35
CA SER A 52 2.34 -9.61 -16.17
C SER A 52 2.45 -8.08 -16.11
N CYS A 53 3.51 -7.48 -15.55
CA CYS A 53 3.62 -6.02 -15.49
C CYS A 53 4.99 -5.58 -16.00
N ASP A 54 5.01 -4.59 -16.90
CA ASP A 54 6.25 -4.10 -17.49
C ASP A 54 7.02 -3.22 -16.49
N PHE A 55 8.34 -3.11 -16.71
CA PHE A 55 9.26 -2.34 -15.86
C PHE A 55 8.76 -0.92 -15.53
N GLU A 56 8.07 -0.28 -16.47
CA GLU A 56 7.51 1.06 -16.32
C GLU A 56 6.49 1.13 -15.19
N CYS A 57 5.58 0.17 -15.08
CA CYS A 57 4.57 0.15 -14.02
C CYS A 57 5.25 -0.01 -12.65
N ILE A 58 6.23 -0.90 -12.57
CA ILE A 58 6.98 -1.13 -11.34
C ILE A 58 7.75 0.14 -10.92
N TYR A 59 8.38 0.82 -11.88
CA TYR A 59 9.05 2.10 -11.65
C TYR A 59 8.09 3.19 -11.15
N ILE A 60 6.92 3.34 -11.79
CA ILE A 60 5.89 4.31 -11.38
C ILE A 60 5.43 4.04 -9.95
N TYR A 61 5.19 2.78 -9.61
CA TYR A 61 4.77 2.41 -8.26
C TYR A 61 5.88 2.66 -7.22
N GLY A 62 7.14 2.32 -7.53
CA GLY A 62 8.29 2.63 -6.68
C GLY A 62 8.41 4.14 -6.42
N LYS A 63 8.20 4.96 -7.45
CA LYS A 63 8.22 6.43 -7.32
C LYS A 63 7.09 6.94 -6.45
N ALA A 64 5.90 6.36 -6.57
CA ALA A 64 4.78 6.70 -5.69
C ALA A 64 5.06 6.35 -4.22
N LEU A 65 5.66 5.18 -3.94
CA LEU A 65 6.07 4.82 -2.58
C LEU A 65 7.08 5.79 -1.99
N LEU A 66 8.06 6.22 -2.79
CA LEU A 66 9.04 7.22 -2.37
C LEU A 66 8.38 8.57 -2.09
N GLY A 67 7.44 8.99 -2.94
CA GLY A 67 6.62 10.18 -2.73
C GLY A 67 5.82 10.10 -1.43
N MET A 68 5.17 8.96 -1.17
CA MET A 68 4.46 8.69 0.08
C MET A 68 5.37 8.81 1.30
N TYR A 69 6.57 8.22 1.25
CA TYR A 69 7.54 8.29 2.36
C TYR A 69 8.04 9.72 2.62
N ARG A 70 8.22 10.50 1.56
CA ARG A 70 8.64 11.90 1.64
C ARG A 70 7.52 12.87 2.01
N GLY A 71 6.28 12.41 2.09
CA GLY A 71 5.11 13.25 2.36
C GLY A 71 4.57 13.99 1.13
N SER A 72 5.09 13.71 -0.06
CA SER A 72 4.62 14.25 -1.34
C SER A 72 3.38 13.47 -1.81
N TYR A 73 2.28 13.55 -1.04
CA TYR A 73 1.12 12.69 -1.25
C TYR A 73 0.41 12.94 -2.58
N ASP A 74 0.25 14.19 -3.02
CA ASP A 74 -0.44 14.49 -4.29
C ASP A 74 0.31 13.94 -5.51
N GLU A 75 1.64 14.05 -5.53
CA GLU A 75 2.46 13.48 -6.62
C GLU A 75 2.35 11.94 -6.61
N ALA A 76 2.42 11.32 -5.43
CA ALA A 76 2.27 9.88 -5.30
C ALA A 76 0.87 9.39 -5.74
N ILE A 77 -0.19 10.14 -5.43
CA ILE A 77 -1.56 9.84 -5.84
C ILE A 77 -1.69 9.86 -7.37
N GLU A 78 -1.16 10.90 -8.03
CA GLU A 78 -1.24 10.99 -9.49
C GLU A 78 -0.44 9.88 -10.17
N LEU A 79 0.76 9.55 -9.67
CA LEU A 79 1.53 8.40 -10.15
C LEU A 79 0.73 7.08 -10.06
N ILE A 80 0.04 6.86 -8.94
CA ILE A 80 -0.77 5.65 -8.76
C ILE A 80 -2.02 5.64 -9.67
N LYS A 81 -2.60 6.79 -9.98
CA LYS A 81 -3.78 6.88 -10.85
C LYS A 81 -3.46 6.76 -12.33
N GLU A 82 -2.29 7.24 -12.74
CA GLU A 82 -1.84 7.20 -14.14
C GLU A 82 -1.16 5.88 -14.51
N GLY A 83 -0.64 5.14 -13.53
CA GLY A 83 0.03 3.86 -13.76
C GLY A 83 -0.93 2.77 -14.27
N ASP A 84 -0.49 2.05 -15.31
CA ASP A 84 -1.24 0.92 -15.88
C ASP A 84 -0.96 -0.37 -15.11
N PHE A 85 -1.55 -0.47 -13.93
CA PHE A 85 -1.32 -1.60 -13.04
C PHE A 85 -2.26 -2.77 -13.32
N GLU A 86 -1.69 -3.97 -13.40
CA GLU A 86 -2.43 -5.21 -13.58
C GLU A 86 -2.20 -6.22 -12.44
N GLY A 87 -3.09 -7.21 -12.38
CA GLY A 87 -2.96 -8.36 -11.48
C GLY A 87 -2.74 -7.98 -10.01
N ARG A 88 -1.70 -8.57 -9.42
CA ARG A 88 -1.33 -8.33 -8.01
C ARG A 88 -0.85 -6.90 -7.76
N LEU A 89 -0.15 -6.30 -8.73
CA LEU A 89 0.34 -4.94 -8.59
C LEU A 89 -0.81 -3.93 -8.59
N ARG A 90 -1.86 -4.16 -9.40
CA ARG A 90 -3.09 -3.34 -9.35
C ARG A 90 -3.70 -3.29 -7.97
N PHE A 91 -3.82 -4.46 -7.33
CA PHE A 91 -4.37 -4.56 -6.00
C PHE A 91 -3.52 -3.78 -4.99
N LYS A 92 -2.19 -3.92 -5.07
CA LYS A 92 -1.27 -3.21 -4.18
C LYS A 92 -1.27 -1.69 -4.42
N ALA A 93 -1.34 -1.25 -5.67
CA ALA A 93 -1.50 0.14 -6.05
C ALA A 93 -2.78 0.74 -5.45
N MET A 94 -3.89 0.02 -5.50
CA MET A 94 -5.14 0.44 -4.86
C MET A 94 -5.03 0.54 -3.33
N GLU A 95 -4.38 -0.42 -2.65
CA GLU A 95 -4.14 -0.31 -1.21
C GLU A 95 -3.32 0.94 -0.85
N THR A 96 -2.24 1.19 -1.60
CA THR A 96 -1.39 2.37 -1.45
C THR A 96 -2.18 3.65 -1.71
N LEU A 97 -3.06 3.67 -2.71
CA LEU A 97 -3.93 4.82 -3.00
C LEU A 97 -4.86 5.14 -1.81
N GLY A 98 -5.46 4.13 -1.19
CA GLY A 98 -6.31 4.33 0.00
C GLY A 98 -5.52 4.95 1.16
N VAL A 99 -4.31 4.45 1.41
CA VAL A 99 -3.40 4.99 2.45
C VAL A 99 -2.97 6.43 2.13
N LEU A 100 -2.64 6.71 0.88
CA LEU A 100 -2.28 8.06 0.43
C LEU A 100 -3.42 9.03 0.67
N TYR A 101 -4.64 8.66 0.29
CA TYR A 101 -5.82 9.48 0.55
C TYR A 101 -6.03 9.73 2.04
N GLN A 102 -5.92 8.70 2.90
CA GLN A 102 -5.97 8.89 4.36
C GLN A 102 -4.88 9.86 4.86
N LYS A 103 -3.63 9.70 4.41
CA LYS A 103 -2.52 10.57 4.83
C LYS A 103 -2.67 12.02 4.37
N SER A 104 -3.39 12.23 3.28
CA SER A 104 -3.76 13.56 2.77
C SER A 104 -5.11 14.08 3.30
N GLU A 105 -5.73 13.39 4.26
CA GLU A 105 -7.04 13.72 4.84
C GLU A 105 -8.20 13.76 3.83
N ARG A 106 -8.04 13.04 2.71
CA ARG A 106 -9.03 12.88 1.64
C ARG A 106 -9.92 11.66 1.95
N TRP A 107 -10.73 11.82 2.98
CA TRP A 107 -11.43 10.71 3.65
C TRP A 107 -12.42 9.99 2.75
N GLU A 108 -13.22 10.74 2.01
CA GLU A 108 -14.23 10.21 1.08
C GLU A 108 -13.58 9.39 -0.04
N GLU A 109 -12.50 9.89 -0.65
CA GLU A 109 -11.77 9.13 -1.67
C GLU A 109 -11.11 7.87 -1.10
N ALA A 110 -10.59 7.93 0.12
CA ALA A 110 -10.06 6.73 0.80
C ALA A 110 -11.17 5.68 1.01
N ILE A 111 -12.36 6.09 1.43
CA ILE A 111 -13.52 5.20 1.61
C ILE A 111 -13.89 4.53 0.28
N GLU A 112 -13.97 5.29 -0.82
CA GLU A 112 -14.29 4.75 -2.14
C GLU A 112 -13.30 3.65 -2.55
N VAL A 113 -11.99 3.90 -2.36
CA VAL A 113 -10.95 2.91 -2.64
C VAL A 113 -11.12 1.66 -1.77
N TYR A 114 -11.40 1.80 -0.48
CA TYR A 114 -11.63 0.64 0.39
C TYR A 114 -12.90 -0.13 0.07
N GLU A 115 -13.95 0.53 -0.44
CA GLU A 115 -15.13 -0.15 -0.94
C GLU A 115 -14.82 -1.00 -2.19
N GLU A 116 -13.99 -0.49 -3.09
CA GLU A 116 -13.55 -1.26 -4.26
C GLU A 116 -12.67 -2.45 -3.86
N LEU A 117 -11.69 -2.22 -2.99
CA LEU A 117 -10.85 -3.29 -2.44
C LEU A 117 -11.69 -4.36 -1.74
N TYR A 118 -12.68 -3.97 -0.93
CA TYR A 118 -13.60 -4.91 -0.30
C TYR A 118 -14.37 -5.77 -1.32
N LYS A 119 -14.82 -5.20 -2.44
CA LYS A 119 -15.55 -5.93 -3.51
C LYS A 119 -14.65 -6.91 -4.26
N MET A 120 -13.37 -6.58 -4.42
CA MET A 120 -12.39 -7.38 -5.17
C MET A 120 -11.68 -8.45 -4.33
N SER A 121 -11.75 -8.35 -3.01
CA SER A 121 -10.98 -9.20 -2.10
C SER A 121 -11.65 -10.53 -1.76
N ASP A 122 -10.84 -11.48 -1.32
CA ASP A 122 -11.30 -12.67 -0.62
C ASP A 122 -11.87 -12.35 0.77
N ASP A 123 -12.55 -13.31 1.37
CA ASP A 123 -13.19 -13.13 2.68
C ASP A 123 -12.20 -12.91 3.83
N GLU A 124 -10.94 -13.30 3.66
CA GLU A 124 -9.88 -13.09 4.66
C GLU A 124 -9.45 -11.62 4.74
N ARG A 125 -9.36 -10.92 3.61
CA ARG A 125 -8.93 -9.52 3.55
C ARG A 125 -10.05 -8.51 3.75
N LYS A 126 -11.28 -8.86 3.37
CA LYS A 126 -12.48 -8.02 3.55
C LYS A 126 -12.63 -7.34 4.92
N PRO A 127 -12.43 -8.02 6.07
CA PRO A 127 -12.60 -7.36 7.37
C PRO A 127 -11.62 -6.19 7.59
N TRP A 128 -10.42 -6.24 7.01
CA TRP A 128 -9.45 -5.15 7.12
C TRP A 128 -9.93 -3.87 6.42
N TYR A 129 -10.55 -3.98 5.24
CA TYR A 129 -11.08 -2.81 4.54
C TYR A 129 -12.30 -2.20 5.25
N LEU A 130 -13.14 -3.04 5.86
CA LEU A 130 -14.19 -2.56 6.76
C LEU A 130 -13.59 -1.87 8.00
N TYR A 131 -12.50 -2.38 8.53
CA TYR A 131 -11.81 -1.76 9.65
C TYR A 131 -11.21 -0.39 9.29
N TYR A 132 -10.58 -0.24 8.12
CA TYR A 132 -10.11 1.07 7.65
C TYR A 132 -11.26 2.06 7.47
N GLN A 133 -12.40 1.62 6.92
CA GLN A 133 -13.60 2.46 6.84
C GLN A 133 -14.10 2.87 8.22
N TYR A 134 -14.14 1.93 9.18
CA TYR A 134 -14.50 2.22 10.57
C TYR A 134 -13.59 3.30 11.19
N GLN A 135 -12.28 3.20 10.99
CA GLN A 135 -11.32 4.21 11.49
C GLN A 135 -11.61 5.58 10.88
N ILE A 136 -11.80 5.65 9.56
CA ILE A 136 -12.12 6.91 8.87
C ILE A 136 -13.45 7.49 9.36
N TYR A 137 -14.51 6.68 9.46
CA TYR A 137 -15.82 7.13 9.94
C TYR A 137 -15.75 7.66 11.37
N THR A 138 -14.90 7.08 12.21
CA THR A 138 -14.63 7.56 13.57
C THR A 138 -13.92 8.91 13.55
N ILE A 139 -12.93 9.09 12.67
CA ILE A 139 -12.18 10.35 12.52
C ILE A 139 -13.08 11.49 12.06
N ILE A 140 -13.94 11.25 11.06
CA ILE A 140 -14.84 12.30 10.53
C ILE A 140 -16.10 12.50 11.38
N GLY A 141 -16.34 11.64 12.39
CA GLY A 141 -17.49 11.73 13.29
C GLY A 141 -18.82 11.28 12.66
N ASP A 142 -18.81 10.39 11.66
CA ASP A 142 -20.02 9.81 11.08
C ASP A 142 -20.47 8.58 11.90
N ASP A 143 -21.05 8.84 13.07
CA ASP A 143 -21.52 7.81 14.00
C ASP A 143 -22.49 6.81 13.37
N LYS A 144 -23.26 7.26 12.37
CA LYS A 144 -24.21 6.40 11.65
C LYS A 144 -23.44 5.32 10.88
N ARG A 145 -22.47 5.72 10.06
CA ARG A 145 -21.67 4.76 9.27
C ARG A 145 -20.76 3.91 10.16
N VAL A 146 -20.24 4.46 11.26
CA VAL A 146 -19.55 3.66 12.29
C VAL A 146 -20.42 2.50 12.76
N GLY A 147 -21.67 2.77 13.16
CA GLY A 147 -22.58 1.73 13.65
C GLY A 147 -22.93 0.69 12.57
N GLU A 148 -23.06 1.11 11.32
CA GLU A 148 -23.30 0.20 10.18
C GLU A 148 -22.11 -0.75 9.95
N VAL A 149 -20.88 -0.23 10.00
CA VAL A 149 -19.65 -1.03 9.82
C VAL A 149 -19.43 -2.00 10.98
N ILE A 150 -19.57 -1.56 12.24
CA ILE A 150 -19.44 -2.44 13.41
C ILE A 150 -20.43 -3.60 13.31
N LYS A 151 -21.70 -3.30 13.04
CA LYS A 151 -22.73 -4.33 12.91
C LYS A 151 -22.40 -5.34 11.80
N LYS A 152 -21.81 -4.87 10.70
CA LYS A 152 -21.38 -5.74 9.61
C LYS A 152 -20.20 -6.62 10.05
N LEU A 153 -19.18 -6.05 10.67
CA LEU A 153 -18.01 -6.76 11.19
C LEU A 153 -18.40 -7.83 12.22
N GLU A 154 -19.25 -7.51 13.19
CA GLU A 154 -19.70 -8.48 14.21
C GLU A 154 -20.49 -9.63 13.60
N LYS A 155 -21.32 -9.34 12.59
CA LYS A 155 -22.18 -10.34 11.96
C LYS A 155 -21.43 -11.26 11.01
N GLU A 156 -20.56 -10.68 10.17
CA GLU A 156 -19.91 -11.39 9.06
C GLU A 156 -18.51 -11.89 9.43
N TYR A 157 -17.82 -11.21 10.35
CA TYR A 157 -16.43 -11.47 10.71
C TYR A 157 -16.22 -11.49 12.25
N PRO A 158 -16.97 -12.30 13.02
CA PRO A 158 -16.91 -12.29 14.49
C PRO A 158 -15.50 -12.61 15.05
N LEU A 159 -14.77 -13.53 14.42
CA LEU A 159 -13.40 -13.88 14.85
C LEU A 159 -12.42 -12.71 14.66
N PHE A 160 -12.61 -11.89 13.61
CA PHE A 160 -11.79 -10.70 13.40
C PHE A 160 -12.02 -9.69 14.54
N MET A 161 -13.27 -9.50 14.96
CA MET A 161 -13.62 -8.62 16.08
C MET A 161 -13.08 -9.12 17.42
N GLU A 162 -13.07 -10.43 17.64
CA GLU A 162 -12.49 -11.04 18.85
C GLU A 162 -10.97 -10.87 18.94
N ALA A 163 -10.29 -10.90 17.79
CA ALA A 163 -8.83 -10.81 17.70
C ALA A 163 -8.28 -9.37 17.61
N GLY A 164 -9.03 -8.42 17.02
CA GLY A 164 -8.47 -7.14 16.53
C GLY A 164 -8.82 -5.86 17.30
N LEU A 165 -9.63 -5.90 18.37
CA LEU A 165 -10.08 -4.69 19.08
C LEU A 165 -9.78 -4.69 20.59
N LYS A 166 -8.97 -5.65 21.09
CA LYS A 166 -8.65 -5.80 22.52
C LYS A 166 -7.31 -5.24 22.97
N ASP A 167 -6.52 -4.66 22.05
CA ASP A 167 -5.25 -3.99 22.38
C ASP A 167 -5.36 -2.47 22.23
#